data_AF-A0A367JDD2-F1
#
_entry.id   AF-A0A367JDD2-F1
#
_cell.length_a   1.000
_cell.length_b   1.000
_cell.length_c   1.000
_cell.angle_alpha   90.00
_cell.angle_beta   90.00
_cell.angle_gamma   90.00
#
_symmetry.space_group_name_H-M   'P 1'
#
loop_
_entity.id
_entity.type
_entity.pdbx_description
1 polymer ?
#
loop_
_entity_poly.entity_id
_entity_poly.type
_entity_poly.pdbx_seq_one_letter_code
_entity_poly.pdbx_strand_id
1 'polypeptide(L)'
;MFSRRLYSSSTRFLKEFMTTQEKGPVQLSIESKISQALNPSILEIVNESHMHAHHAAMKGVTSKETHFRVTVVSDEFQGKSLMQRHRVIYGLLNDELQNKGLHALSIKAKTPAELEKQ
;
A
#
# COMPACT_ATOMS: atom_id res chain seq x y z
N MET A 1 6.11 -36.88 39.55
CA MET A 1 7.46 -36.29 39.49
C MET A 1 7.59 -35.45 38.23
N PHE A 2 8.26 -34.31 38.37
CA PHE A 2 8.22 -33.12 37.52
C PHE A 2 9.03 -33.19 36.20
N SER A 3 8.64 -32.29 35.27
CA SER A 3 9.51 -31.54 34.32
C SER A 3 9.94 -32.27 33.02
N ARG A 4 9.92 -31.67 31.82
CA ARG A 4 10.30 -30.30 31.43
C ARG A 4 9.55 -29.79 30.19
N ARG A 5 9.35 -28.46 30.18
CA ARG A 5 8.92 -27.61 29.06
C ARG A 5 10.07 -27.43 28.05
N LEU A 6 9.80 -27.46 26.75
CA LEU A 6 10.50 -26.62 25.75
C LEU A 6 9.49 -26.10 24.72
N TYR A 7 9.48 -24.79 24.60
CA TYR A 7 8.74 -23.94 23.67
C TYR A 7 9.69 -23.69 22.48
N SER A 8 9.28 -23.90 21.23
CA SER A 8 9.95 -23.24 20.09
C SER A 8 9.11 -23.24 18.81
N SER A 9 8.54 -22.07 18.55
CA SER A 9 8.41 -21.41 17.24
C SER A 9 7.99 -22.23 16.02
N SER A 10 6.69 -22.15 15.70
CA SER A 10 6.26 -22.09 14.30
C SER A 10 5.13 -21.08 14.12
N THR A 11 5.38 -19.83 14.53
CA THR A 11 4.48 -18.70 14.27
C THR A 11 4.79 -17.98 12.95
N ARG A 12 5.60 -18.57 12.06
CA ARG A 12 5.89 -17.97 10.73
C ARG A 12 4.90 -18.33 9.62
N PHE A 13 3.96 -19.25 9.85
CA PHE A 13 3.08 -19.77 8.80
C PHE A 13 1.67 -19.14 8.72
N LEU A 14 1.42 -18.04 9.44
CA LEU A 14 0.10 -17.38 9.44
C LEU A 14 0.05 -16.04 8.69
N LYS A 15 1.16 -15.57 8.08
CA LYS A 15 1.16 -14.30 7.34
C LYS A 15 0.84 -14.45 5.84
N GLU A 16 0.73 -15.67 5.33
CA GLU A 16 0.64 -15.93 3.88
C GLU A 16 -0.79 -16.12 3.33
N PHE A 17 -1.81 -16.24 4.19
CA PHE A 17 -3.15 -16.66 3.76
C PHE A 17 -4.27 -15.61 3.88
N MET A 18 -4.01 -14.37 4.30
CA MET A 18 -5.08 -13.39 4.59
C MET A 18 -5.22 -12.20 3.64
N THR A 19 -4.75 -12.24 2.38
CA THR A 19 -5.02 -11.14 1.42
C THR A 19 -5.24 -11.56 -0.04
N THR A 20 -5.95 -12.65 -0.32
CA THR A 20 -6.61 -12.84 -1.63
C THR A 20 -7.93 -12.07 -1.65
N GLN A 21 -7.86 -10.75 -1.58
CA GLN A 21 -8.91 -9.85 -2.03
C GLN A 21 -8.62 -9.52 -3.51
N GLU A 22 -9.64 -9.38 -4.36
CA GLU A 22 -9.49 -9.11 -5.80
C GLU A 22 -8.80 -7.76 -6.05
N LYS A 23 -7.46 -7.75 -6.01
CA LYS A 23 -6.64 -6.59 -6.35
C LYS A 23 -6.64 -6.42 -7.86
N GLY A 24 -7.09 -5.26 -8.35
CA GLY A 24 -7.09 -4.97 -9.78
C GLY A 24 -5.67 -4.81 -10.36
N PRO A 25 -5.53 -4.76 -11.71
CA PRO A 25 -4.23 -4.73 -12.38
C PRO A 25 -3.41 -3.48 -12.03
N VAL A 26 -4.08 -2.35 -11.72
CA VAL A 26 -3.41 -1.12 -11.24
C VAL A 26 -2.88 -1.32 -9.83
N GLN A 27 -3.71 -1.83 -8.92
CA GLN A 27 -3.33 -2.10 -7.54
C GLN A 27 -2.12 -3.05 -7.44
N LEU A 28 -2.13 -4.14 -8.22
CA LEU A 28 -1.02 -5.09 -8.27
C LEU A 28 0.29 -4.46 -8.75
N SER A 29 0.21 -3.54 -9.73
CA SER A 29 1.40 -2.84 -10.24
C SER A 29 1.98 -1.90 -9.17
N ILE A 30 1.11 -1.14 -8.49
CA ILE A 30 1.49 -0.26 -7.37
C ILE A 30 2.15 -1.07 -6.27
N GLU A 31 1.53 -2.18 -5.88
CA GLU A 31 2.03 -3.07 -4.82
C GLU A 31 3.42 -3.60 -5.15
N SER A 32 3.61 -4.12 -6.38
CA SER A 32 4.88 -4.68 -6.82
C SER A 32 5.99 -3.63 -6.83
N LYS A 33 5.75 -2.45 -7.43
CA LYS A 33 6.77 -1.38 -7.51
C LYS A 33 7.16 -0.84 -6.13
N ILE A 34 6.18 -0.59 -5.26
CA ILE A 34 6.45 -0.10 -3.90
C ILE A 34 7.19 -1.16 -3.09
N SER A 35 6.75 -2.41 -3.17
CA SER A 35 7.38 -3.51 -2.43
C SER A 35 8.84 -3.69 -2.86
N GLN A 36 9.12 -3.68 -4.17
CA GLN A 36 10.49 -3.81 -4.69
C GLN A 36 11.39 -2.62 -4.36
N ALA A 37 10.87 -1.38 -4.40
CA ALA A 37 11.69 -0.19 -4.24
C ALA A 37 11.91 0.22 -2.78
N LEU A 38 10.93 -0.03 -1.90
CA LEU A 38 10.91 0.53 -0.54
C LEU A 38 10.92 -0.53 0.56
N ASN A 39 10.81 -1.82 0.19
CA ASN A 39 10.77 -2.98 1.08
C ASN A 39 10.00 -2.72 2.40
N PRO A 40 8.72 -2.30 2.31
CA PRO A 40 8.00 -1.77 3.45
C PRO A 40 7.64 -2.88 4.45
N SER A 41 7.71 -2.55 5.73
CA SER A 41 7.24 -3.41 6.82
C SER A 41 5.71 -3.57 6.78
N ILE A 42 5.00 -2.51 6.39
CA ILE A 42 3.54 -2.51 6.19
C ILE A 42 3.22 -1.78 4.88
N LEU A 43 2.43 -2.44 4.05
CA LEU A 43 1.89 -1.89 2.81
C LEU A 43 0.38 -2.13 2.77
N GLU A 44 -0.39 -1.06 2.73
CA GLU A 44 -1.83 -1.09 2.61
C GLU A 44 -2.24 -0.25 1.40
N ILE A 45 -3.02 -0.84 0.50
CA ILE A 45 -3.53 -0.16 -0.69
C ILE A 45 -5.05 -0.32 -0.71
N VAL A 46 -5.75 0.81 -0.70
CA VAL A 46 -7.22 0.87 -0.67
C VAL A 46 -7.68 1.62 -1.92
N ASN A 47 -8.53 0.99 -2.72
CA ASN A 47 -9.19 1.64 -3.85
C ASN A 47 -10.38 2.47 -3.32
N GLU A 48 -10.33 3.79 -3.48
CA GLU A 48 -11.37 4.73 -3.03
C GLU A 48 -12.20 5.31 -4.17
N SER A 49 -12.03 4.78 -5.38
CA SER A 49 -12.72 5.27 -6.59
C SER A 49 -14.25 5.22 -6.47
N HIS A 50 -14.78 4.34 -5.62
CA HIS A 50 -16.21 4.20 -5.35
C HIS A 50 -16.82 5.41 -4.61
N MET A 51 -16.04 6.19 -3.86
CA MET A 51 -16.53 7.38 -3.15
C MET A 51 -16.89 8.54 -4.09
N HIS A 52 -16.44 8.50 -5.36
CA HIS A 52 -16.68 9.55 -6.36
C HIS A 52 -17.57 9.09 -7.53
N ALA A 53 -18.08 7.86 -7.49
CA ALA A 53 -18.96 7.31 -8.53
C ALA A 53 -20.38 7.91 -8.53
N HIS A 54 -20.73 8.77 -7.56
CA HIS A 54 -22.06 9.36 -7.42
C HIS A 54 -22.33 10.59 -8.30
N HIS A 55 -21.38 11.05 -9.10
CA HIS A 55 -21.68 12.05 -10.13
C HIS A 55 -22.29 11.38 -11.36
N ALA A 56 -23.51 11.79 -11.71
CA ALA A 56 -24.28 11.34 -12.88
C ALA A 56 -23.56 11.48 -14.24
N ALA A 57 -22.38 12.11 -14.28
CA ALA A 57 -21.50 12.19 -15.44
C ALA A 57 -20.73 10.87 -15.74
N MET A 58 -20.82 9.86 -14.87
CA MET A 58 -20.17 8.54 -15.05
C MET A 58 -20.95 7.55 -15.94
N LYS A 59 -21.90 8.02 -16.76
CA LYS A 59 -22.53 7.19 -17.81
C LYS A 59 -21.50 6.95 -18.93
N GLY A 60 -20.65 5.93 -18.77
CA GLY A 60 -19.68 5.50 -19.79
C GLY A 60 -18.20 5.53 -19.38
N VAL A 61 -17.87 5.88 -18.13
CA VAL A 61 -16.48 5.79 -17.65
C VAL A 61 -16.24 4.37 -17.11
N THR A 62 -15.52 3.56 -17.88
CA THR A 62 -15.18 2.16 -17.55
C THR A 62 -14.14 2.04 -16.42
N SER A 63 -13.38 3.10 -16.16
CA SER A 63 -12.29 3.08 -15.17
C SER A 63 -12.81 3.25 -13.74
N LYS A 64 -12.93 2.13 -13.01
CA LYS A 64 -13.24 2.06 -11.57
C LYS A 64 -12.01 2.21 -10.66
N GLU A 65 -10.87 2.59 -11.21
CA GLU A 65 -9.56 2.64 -10.55
C GLU A 65 -8.92 4.03 -10.72
N THR A 66 -9.62 5.09 -10.33
CA THR A 66 -9.17 6.48 -10.49
C THR A 66 -8.53 7.06 -9.23
N HIS A 67 -8.94 6.59 -8.05
CA HIS A 67 -8.48 7.08 -6.75
C HIS A 67 -8.00 5.94 -5.87
N PHE A 68 -6.75 6.04 -5.41
CA PHE A 68 -6.18 5.08 -4.47
C PHE A 68 -5.59 5.77 -3.26
N ARG A 69 -5.71 5.11 -2.11
CA ARG A 69 -4.95 5.44 -0.90
C ARG A 69 -3.90 4.37 -0.68
N VAL A 70 -2.67 4.80 -0.51
CA VAL A 70 -1.52 3.94 -0.25
C VAL A 70 -0.90 4.35 1.07
N THR A 71 -0.91 3.45 2.04
CA THR A 71 -0.19 3.58 3.30
C THR A 71 1.06 2.71 3.24
N VAL A 72 2.22 3.32 3.40
CA VAL A 72 3.52 2.65 3.39
C VAL A 72 4.24 2.95 4.68
N VAL A 73 4.64 1.92 5.40
CA VAL A 73 5.52 2.02 6.56
C VAL A 73 6.86 1.39 6.22
N SER A 74 7.91 2.20 6.18
CA SER A 74 9.27 1.75 5.88
C SER A 74 10.32 2.60 6.61
N ASP A 75 11.43 1.96 6.97
CA ASP A 75 12.62 2.64 7.52
C ASP A 75 13.32 3.52 6.47
N GLU A 76 13.09 3.27 5.17
CA GLU A 76 13.60 4.08 4.05
C GLU A 76 13.15 5.55 4.10
N PHE A 77 12.14 5.86 4.91
CA PHE A 77 11.62 7.20 5.13
C PHE A 77 12.27 7.92 6.31
N GLN A 78 13.13 7.25 7.08
CA GLN A 78 13.86 7.86 8.19
C GLN A 78 14.76 8.98 7.66
N GLY A 79 14.70 10.15 8.31
CA GLY A 79 15.46 11.34 7.88
C GLY A 79 14.94 12.03 6.61
N LYS A 80 13.91 11.50 5.94
CA LYS A 80 13.27 12.15 4.78
C LYS A 80 12.07 12.98 5.20
N SER A 81 11.98 14.20 4.69
CA SER A 81 10.79 15.04 4.84
C SER A 81 9.58 14.44 4.12
N LEU A 82 8.36 14.79 4.56
CA LEU A 82 7.11 14.30 3.97
C LEU A 82 7.05 14.52 2.44
N MET A 83 7.48 15.70 1.97
CA MET A 83 7.59 16.01 0.54
C MET A 83 8.55 15.07 -0.21
N GLN A 84 9.71 14.75 0.36
CA GLN A 84 10.65 13.81 -0.25
C GLN A 84 10.08 12.39 -0.31
N ARG A 85 9.40 11.94 0.76
CA ARG A 85 8.72 10.64 0.77
C ARG A 85 7.68 10.56 -0.35
N HIS A 86 6.86 11.60 -0.50
CA HIS A 86 5.86 11.68 -1.56
C HIS A 86 6.51 11.69 -2.95
N ARG A 87 7.59 12.46 -3.15
CA ARG A 87 8.33 12.49 -4.43
C ARG A 87 8.85 11.11 -4.84
N VAL A 88 9.39 10.33 -3.90
CA VAL A 88 9.85 8.96 -4.19
C VAL A 88 8.69 8.09 -4.67
N ILE A 89 7.57 8.11 -3.95
CA ILE A 89 6.39 7.29 -4.30
C ILE A 89 5.77 7.74 -5.62
N TYR A 90 5.61 9.05 -5.84
CA TYR A 90 5.14 9.57 -7.12
C TYR A 90 6.08 9.22 -8.27
N GLY A 91 7.40 9.26 -8.06
CA GLY A 91 8.38 8.85 -9.06
C GLY A 91 8.22 7.38 -9.47
N LEU A 92 7.99 6.49 -8.50
CA LEU A 92 7.77 5.06 -8.76
C LEU A 92 6.46 4.79 -9.52
N LEU A 93 5.42 5.58 -9.23
CA LEU A 93 4.06 5.39 -9.74
C LEU A 93 3.70 6.33 -10.90
N ASN A 94 4.64 7.12 -11.39
CA ASN A 94 4.40 8.10 -12.46
C ASN A 94 3.94 7.42 -13.75
N ASP A 95 4.48 6.24 -14.02
CA ASP A 95 4.11 5.41 -15.17
C ASP A 95 2.65 4.92 -15.06
N GLU A 96 2.19 4.51 -13.88
CA GLU A 96 0.80 4.15 -13.61
C GLU A 96 -0.14 5.34 -13.71
N LEU A 97 0.28 6.52 -13.23
CA LEU A 97 -0.46 7.78 -13.34
C LEU A 97 -0.69 8.16 -14.81
N GLN A 98 0.34 8.02 -15.66
CA GLN A 98 0.26 8.43 -17.06
C GLN A 98 -0.39 7.37 -17.96
N ASN A 99 -0.08 6.09 -17.76
CA ASN A 99 -0.46 5.04 -18.69
C ASN A 99 -1.70 4.23 -18.27
N LYS A 100 -2.06 4.23 -16.97
CA LYS A 100 -3.17 3.39 -16.46
C LYS A 100 -4.41 4.18 -16.02
N GLY A 101 -4.41 5.50 -16.20
CA GLY A 101 -5.59 6.34 -15.95
C GLY A 101 -5.86 6.64 -14.47
N LEU A 102 -4.89 6.37 -13.59
CA LEU A 102 -4.92 6.79 -12.19
C LEU A 102 -4.93 8.32 -12.12
N HIS A 103 -5.97 8.91 -11.52
CA HIS A 103 -6.14 10.37 -11.46
C HIS A 103 -5.56 10.98 -10.18
N ALA A 104 -5.76 10.32 -9.05
CA ALA A 104 -5.27 10.83 -7.76
C ALA A 104 -4.82 9.69 -6.84
N LEU A 105 -3.74 9.96 -6.11
CA LEU A 105 -3.14 9.05 -5.16
C LEU A 105 -2.97 9.75 -3.82
N SER A 106 -3.59 9.21 -2.78
CA SER A 106 -3.39 9.64 -1.39
C SER A 106 -2.26 8.80 -0.79
N ILE A 107 -1.16 9.45 -0.44
CA ILE A 107 0.03 8.77 0.07
C ILE A 107 0.14 9.03 1.58
N LYS A 108 0.29 7.95 2.35
CA LYS A 108 0.65 7.98 3.76
C LYS A 108 1.96 7.24 3.95
N ALA A 109 3.06 7.97 3.90
CA ALA A 109 4.40 7.42 4.10
C ALA A 109 4.89 7.67 5.53
N LYS A 110 4.99 6.62 6.33
CA LYS A 110 5.40 6.69 7.75
C LYS A 110 6.63 5.84 8.02
N THR A 111 7.36 6.18 9.08
CA THR A 111 8.38 5.27 9.64
C THR A 111 7.74 4.31 10.65
N PRO A 112 8.32 3.14 10.91
CA PRO A 112 7.81 2.25 11.96
C PRO A 112 7.81 2.93 13.34
N ALA A 113 8.79 3.80 13.61
CA ALA A 113 8.82 4.61 14.83
C ALA A 113 7.67 5.63 14.95
N GLU A 114 7.15 6.13 13.82
CA GLU A 114 5.95 6.99 13.79
C GLU A 114 4.66 6.18 13.98
N LEU A 115 4.64 4.91 13.58
CA LEU A 115 3.48 4.04 13.74
C LEU A 115 3.26 3.65 15.22
N GLU A 116 4.34 3.39 15.97
CA GLU A 116 4.26 3.05 17.40
C GLU A 116 3.78 4.19 18.30
N LYS A 117 3.84 5.45 17.81
CA LYS A 117 3.45 6.65 18.57
C LYS A 117 2.00 7.10 18.35
N GLN A 118 1.21 6.38 17.56
CA GLN A 118 -0.22 6.66 17.35
C GLN A 118 -1.10 5.65 18.05
#